data_AF-A0A3B9G6G4-F1
#
_entry.id   AF-A0A3B9G6G4-F1
#
_cell.length_a   1.000
_cell.length_b   1.000
_cell.length_c   1.000
_cell.angle_alpha   90.00
_cell.angle_beta   90.00
_cell.angle_gamma   90.00
#
_symmetry.space_group_name_H-M   'P 1'
#
loop_
_entity.id
_entity.type
_entity.pdbx_description
1 polymer ?
#
loop_
_entity_poly.entity_id
_entity_poly.type
_entity_poly.pdbx_seq_one_letter_code
_entity_poly.pdbx_strand_id
1 'polypeptide(L)'
;PPAGISLGQQALWLVKAGRWDDSHDLCQDVPDPVGAWIHAYLHREEGDLGNASYWYHRAGKEVPETGVTLDDEWCQIATAIS
;
A
#
# COMPACT_ATOMS: atom_id res chain seq x y z
N PRO A 1 10.96 -2.13 10.61
CA PRO A 1 10.94 -3.24 9.62
C PRO A 1 12.05 -4.26 9.93
N PRO A 2 11.84 -5.56 9.67
CA PRO A 2 12.90 -6.57 9.69
C PRO A 2 14.07 -6.22 8.76
N ALA A 3 15.26 -6.76 9.03
CA ALA A 3 16.39 -6.63 8.11
C ALA A 3 16.25 -7.59 6.92
N GLY A 4 16.76 -7.19 5.75
CA GLY A 4 16.83 -8.06 4.56
C GLY A 4 15.58 -8.10 3.67
N ILE A 5 14.60 -7.22 3.91
CA ILE A 5 13.39 -7.10 3.08
C ILE A 5 13.46 -5.89 2.14
N SER A 6 12.76 -5.95 1.00
CA SER A 6 12.72 -4.91 -0.02
C SER A 6 12.08 -3.61 0.48
N LEU A 7 12.32 -2.48 -0.21
CA LEU A 7 11.70 -1.19 0.17
C LEU A 7 10.15 -1.27 0.19
N GLY A 8 9.55 -1.96 -0.77
CA GLY A 8 8.10 -2.17 -0.79
C GLY A 8 7.61 -2.99 0.40
N GLN A 9 8.32 -4.04 0.79
CA GLN A 9 8.02 -4.82 1.99
C GLN A 9 8.18 -3.99 3.27
N GLN A 10 9.19 -3.10 3.31
CA GLN A 10 9.39 -2.19 4.43
C GLN A 10 8.26 -1.17 4.54
N ALA A 11 7.83 -0.58 3.42
CA ALA A 11 6.68 0.34 3.38
C ALA A 11 5.42 -0.36 3.87
N LEU A 12 5.08 -1.52 3.30
CA LEU A 12 3.91 -2.29 3.71
C LEU A 12 3.95 -2.74 5.19
N TRP A 13 5.14 -2.98 5.73
CA TRP A 13 5.32 -3.26 7.16
C TRP A 13 5.04 -2.03 8.03
N LEU A 14 5.46 -0.83 7.61
CA LEU A 14 5.21 0.42 8.32
C LEU A 14 3.72 0.73 8.43
N VAL A 15 2.94 0.42 7.38
CA VAL A 15 1.47 0.47 7.40
C VAL A 15 0.90 -0.29 8.61
N LYS A 16 1.25 -1.57 8.78
CA LYS A 16 0.75 -2.39 9.91
C LYS A 16 1.30 -1.97 11.27
N ALA A 17 2.43 -1.28 11.30
CA ALA A 17 2.97 -0.70 12.51
C ALA A 17 2.30 0.63 12.90
N GLY A 18 1.31 1.11 12.13
CA GLY A 18 0.64 2.40 12.35
C GLY A 18 1.53 3.60 12.03
N ARG A 19 2.63 3.40 11.30
CA ARG A 19 3.59 4.42 10.91
C ARG A 19 3.29 4.91 9.50
N TRP A 20 2.11 5.50 9.33
CA TRP A 20 1.56 5.84 8.02
C TRP A 20 2.38 6.91 7.29
N ASP A 21 2.80 7.98 7.99
CA ASP A 21 3.66 9.02 7.39
C ASP A 21 4.97 8.45 6.87
N ASP A 22 5.65 7.62 7.67
CA ASP A 22 6.89 6.95 7.25
C ASP A 22 6.66 6.01 6.05
N SER A 23 5.50 5.36 5.99
CA SER A 23 5.14 4.52 4.85
C SER A 23 4.88 5.36 3.59
N HIS A 24 4.19 6.50 3.73
CA HIS A 24 3.94 7.43 2.62
C HIS A 24 5.24 7.96 2.03
N ASP A 25 6.17 8.39 2.90
CA ASP A 25 7.49 8.86 2.49
C ASP A 25 8.26 7.76 1.76
N LEU A 26 8.31 6.56 2.35
CA LEU A 26 9.06 5.45 1.77
C LEU A 26 8.46 4.98 0.44
N CYS A 27 7.14 5.02 0.28
CA CYS A 27 6.48 4.67 -0.97
C CYS A 27 6.90 5.56 -2.15
N GLN A 28 7.37 6.79 -1.93
CA GLN A 28 7.92 7.65 -3.00
C GLN A 28 9.20 7.07 -3.61
N ASP A 29 9.98 6.33 -2.82
CA ASP A 29 11.22 5.69 -3.25
C ASP A 29 11.00 4.27 -3.80
N VAL A 30 9.78 3.72 -3.65
CA VAL A 30 9.41 2.41 -4.18
C VAL A 30 8.93 2.56 -5.63
N PRO A 31 9.55 1.87 -6.60
CA PRO A 31 9.09 1.94 -7.99
C PRO A 31 7.64 1.45 -8.18
N ASP A 32 6.95 2.10 -9.10
CA ASP A 32 5.64 1.65 -9.57
C ASP A 32 5.75 0.28 -10.27
N PRO A 33 4.75 -0.59 -10.15
CA PRO A 33 3.42 -0.34 -9.55
C PRO A 33 3.34 -0.54 -8.03
N VAL A 34 4.41 -1.02 -7.37
CA VAL A 34 4.35 -1.44 -5.96
C VAL A 34 4.15 -0.23 -5.04
N GLY A 35 4.92 0.85 -5.23
CA GLY A 35 4.81 2.06 -4.42
C GLY A 35 3.40 2.65 -4.48
N ALA A 36 2.88 2.83 -5.70
CA ALA A 36 1.51 3.29 -5.92
C ALA A 36 0.44 2.38 -5.28
N TRP A 37 0.58 1.05 -5.29
CA TRP A 37 -0.43 0.18 -4.68
C TRP A 37 -0.46 0.34 -3.15
N ILE A 38 0.71 0.48 -2.52
CA ILE A 38 0.79 0.72 -1.07
C ILE A 38 0.27 2.12 -0.71
N HIS A 39 0.52 3.15 -1.53
CA HIS A 39 -0.12 4.48 -1.36
C HIS A 39 -1.64 4.41 -1.48
N ALA A 40 -2.15 3.64 -2.45
CA ALA A 40 -3.59 3.45 -2.62
C ALA A 40 -4.23 2.83 -1.36
N TYR A 41 -3.56 1.82 -0.79
CA TYR A 41 -3.95 1.19 0.47
C TYR A 41 -4.01 2.19 1.63
N LEU A 42 -2.95 3.00 1.81
CA LEU A 42 -2.88 3.99 2.88
C LEU A 42 -4.05 4.98 2.82
N HIS A 43 -4.31 5.57 1.65
CA HIS A 43 -5.43 6.49 1.50
C HIS A 43 -6.80 5.82 1.66
N ARG A 44 -6.91 4.54 1.32
CA ARG A 44 -8.11 3.76 1.60
C ARG A 44 -8.31 3.56 3.11
N GLU A 45 -7.26 3.27 3.86
CA GLU A 45 -7.28 3.16 5.32
C GLU A 45 -7.60 4.51 6.00
N GLU A 46 -7.11 5.62 5.45
CA GLU A 46 -7.40 6.99 5.89
C GLU A 46 -8.83 7.46 5.56
N GLY A 47 -9.51 6.78 4.64
CA GLY A 47 -10.84 7.16 4.13
C GLY A 47 -10.82 8.21 3.02
N ASP A 48 -9.65 8.60 2.50
CA ASP A 48 -9.49 9.45 1.31
C ASP A 48 -9.65 8.62 0.03
N LEU A 49 -10.88 8.19 -0.24
CA LEU A 49 -11.19 7.29 -1.35
C LEU A 49 -10.90 7.90 -2.73
N GLY A 50 -10.98 9.23 -2.85
CA GLY A 50 -10.69 9.93 -4.10
C GLY A 50 -9.22 9.82 -4.46
N ASN A 51 -8.34 10.04 -3.49
CA ASN A 51 -6.90 9.92 -3.68
C ASN A 51 -6.48 8.45 -3.78
N ALA A 52 -7.08 7.56 -2.97
CA ALA A 52 -6.88 6.12 -3.10
C ALA A 52 -7.15 5.65 -4.54
N SER A 53 -8.25 6.08 -5.16
CA SER A 53 -8.59 5.73 -6.54
C SER A 53 -7.54 6.19 -7.56
N TYR A 54 -6.96 7.38 -7.39
CA TYR A 54 -5.86 7.86 -8.22
C TYR A 54 -4.64 6.93 -8.14
N TRP A 55 -4.26 6.53 -6.92
CA TRP A 55 -3.12 5.65 -6.71
C TRP A 55 -3.36 4.21 -7.16
N TYR A 56 -4.59 3.67 -7.00
CA TYR A 56 -4.96 2.38 -7.59
C TYR A 56 -4.79 2.40 -9.10
N HIS A 57 -5.29 3.45 -9.75
CA HIS A 57 -5.14 3.60 -11.20
C HIS A 57 -3.66 3.67 -11.60
N ARG A 58 -2.84 4.44 -10.87
CA ARG A 58 -1.40 4.53 -11.10
C ARG A 58 -0.67 3.19 -10.91
N ALA A 59 -1.13 2.37 -9.97
CA ALA A 59 -0.65 1.01 -9.76
C ALA A 59 -1.14 0.00 -10.82
N GLY A 60 -2.01 0.42 -11.75
CA GLY A 60 -2.66 -0.48 -12.71
C GLY A 60 -3.62 -1.46 -12.04
N LYS A 61 -4.23 -1.06 -10.92
CA LYS A 61 -5.17 -1.85 -10.11
C LYS A 61 -6.56 -1.22 -10.13
N GLU A 62 -7.58 -2.06 -10.02
CA GLU A 62 -8.93 -1.59 -9.72
C GLU A 62 -9.06 -1.32 -8.22
N VAL A 63 -9.98 -0.42 -7.85
CA VAL A 63 -10.34 -0.20 -6.46
C VAL A 63 -10.97 -1.49 -5.92
N PRO A 64 -10.60 -1.97 -4.71
CA PRO A 64 -11.15 -3.18 -4.15
C PRO A 64 -12.69 -3.18 -4.10
N GLU A 65 -13.30 -4.32 -4.45
CA GLU A 65 -14.75 -4.49 -4.44
C GLU A 65 -15.35 -4.32 -3.03
N THR A 66 -16.63 -3.97 -2.98
CA THR A 66 -17.41 -3.89 -1.73
C THR A 66 -17.34 -5.24 -0.98
N GLY A 67 -16.76 -5.24 0.21
CA GLY A 67 -16.62 -6.42 1.06
C GLY A 67 -15.17 -6.93 1.21
N VAL A 68 -14.24 -6.51 0.35
CA VAL A 68 -12.80 -6.74 0.57
C VAL A 68 -12.37 -5.90 1.77
N THR A 69 -11.83 -6.51 2.82
CA THR A 69 -11.37 -5.74 3.99
C THR A 69 -9.99 -5.11 3.74
N LEU A 70 -9.57 -4.21 4.63
CA LEU A 70 -8.18 -3.71 4.64
C LEU A 70 -7.19 -4.83 4.96
N ASP A 71 -7.56 -5.84 5.74
CA ASP A 71 -6.67 -6.96 6.03
C ASP A 71 -6.52 -7.89 4.82
N ASP A 72 -7.60 -8.15 4.09
CA ASP A 72 -7.56 -8.95 2.86
C ASP A 72 -6.64 -8.33 1.82
N GLU A 73 -6.80 -7.03 1.59
CA GLU A 73 -5.97 -6.31 0.63
C GLU A 73 -4.52 -6.24 1.07
N TRP A 74 -4.24 -5.99 2.35
CA TRP A 74 -2.88 -6.00 2.87
C TRP A 74 -2.19 -7.34 2.60
N CYS A 75 -2.91 -8.45 2.85
CA CYS A 75 -2.40 -9.80 2.55
C CYS A 75 -2.14 -10.01 1.06
N GLN A 76 -2.99 -9.46 0.18
CA GLN A 76 -2.78 -9.52 -1.27
C GLN A 76 -1.52 -8.77 -1.69
N ILE A 77 -1.31 -7.56 -1.17
CA ILE A 77 -0.09 -6.78 -1.47
C ILE A 77 1.12 -7.55 -0.95
N ALA A 78 1.10 -8.01 0.31
CA ALA A 78 2.21 -8.74 0.92
C ALA A 78 2.59 -9.99 0.12
N THR A 79 1.59 -10.75 -0.35
CA THR A 79 1.80 -11.94 -1.19
C THR A 79 2.40 -11.57 -2.55
N ALA A 80 1.97 -10.47 -3.15
CA ALA A 80 2.45 -10.03 -4.47
C ALA A 80 3.89 -9.50 -4.48
N ILE A 81 4.40 -9.04 -3.32
CA ILE A 81 5.73 -8.43 -3.19
C ILE A 81 6.72 -9.27 -2.36
N SER A 82 6.33 -10.51 -2.03
CA SER A 82 7.16 -11.50 -1.32
C SER A 82 8.23 -12.12 -2.20
#